data_AF-A0A921IMS1-F1
#
_entry.id   AF-A0A921IMS1-F1
#
_cell.length_a   1.000
_cell.length_b   1.000
_cell.length_c   1.000
_cell.angle_alpha   90.00
_cell.angle_beta   90.00
_cell.angle_gamma   90.00
#
_symmetry.space_group_name_H-M   'P 1'
#
loop_
_entity.id
_entity.type
_entity.pdbx_description
1 polymer ?
#
loop_
_entity_poly.entity_id
_entity_poly.type
_entity_poly.pdbx_seq_one_letter_code
_entity_poly.pdbx_strand_id
1 'polypeptide(L)'
;IISFAFSTVLGWSYYGERCLEYLVGSKGQVFYRIVYVAVAAISPVVALNLVWTVADTLNALMAIPNLIAVLLLSGVVVRETDLYLNDLDKRCEDAVPVVDR
;
A
#
# COMPACT_ATOMS: atom_id res chain seq x y z
N ILE A 1 9.29 14.03 -16.29
CA ILE A 1 7.81 13.87 -16.41
C ILE A 1 7.45 12.44 -16.80
N ILE A 2 7.92 11.92 -17.94
CA ILE A 2 7.59 10.55 -18.37
C ILE A 2 8.11 9.48 -17.39
N SER A 3 9.37 9.59 -16.94
CA SER A 3 9.96 8.68 -15.94
C SER A 3 9.21 8.71 -14.60
N PHE A 4 8.78 9.89 -14.18
CA PHE A 4 8.00 10.09 -12.96
C PHE A 4 6.61 9.47 -13.07
N ALA A 5 5.88 9.75 -14.15
CA ALA A 5 4.56 9.15 -14.38
C ALA A 5 4.66 7.61 -14.45
N PHE A 6 5.69 7.09 -15.11
CA PHE A 6 5.92 5.64 -15.19
C PHE A 6 6.21 5.01 -13.82
N SER A 7 7.08 5.61 -13.00
CA SER A 7 7.37 5.08 -11.66
C SER A 7 6.15 5.15 -10.75
N THR A 8 5.34 6.22 -10.83
CA THR A 8 4.08 6.32 -10.10
C THR A 8 3.10 5.22 -10.52
N VAL A 9 2.86 5.03 -11.81
CA VAL A 9 1.96 3.99 -12.33
C VAL A 9 2.41 2.59 -11.93
N LEU A 10 3.71 2.30 -11.93
CA LEU A 10 4.23 1.02 -11.44
C LEU A 10 4.05 0.85 -9.92
N GLY A 11 4.31 1.89 -9.14
CA GLY A 11 4.12 1.87 -7.69
C GLY A 11 2.67 1.56 -7.32
N TRP A 12 1.71 2.28 -7.90
CA TRP A 12 0.27 2.05 -7.65
C TRP A 12 -0.22 0.68 -8.13
N SER A 13 0.35 0.16 -9.22
CA SER A 13 0.08 -1.22 -9.66
C SER A 13 0.51 -2.24 -8.60
N TYR A 14 1.73 -2.09 -8.05
CA TYR A 14 2.23 -2.99 -7.03
C TYR A 14 1.45 -2.91 -5.71
N TYR A 15 1.14 -1.69 -5.23
CA TYR A 15 0.34 -1.51 -4.02
C TYR A 15 -1.03 -2.18 -4.13
N GLY A 16 -1.74 -1.96 -5.25
CA GLY A 16 -3.04 -2.58 -5.46
C GLY A 16 -2.98 -4.10 -5.60
N GLU A 17 -1.92 -4.63 -6.21
CA GLU A 17 -1.68 -6.07 -6.27
C GLU A 17 -1.51 -6.69 -4.87
N ARG A 18 -0.76 -6.03 -3.97
CA ARG A 18 -0.60 -6.50 -2.58
C ARG A 18 -1.93 -6.42 -1.81
N CYS A 19 -2.71 -5.35 -2.00
CA CYS A 19 -4.03 -5.24 -1.40
C CYS A 19 -4.97 -6.36 -1.89
N LEU A 20 -4.94 -6.68 -3.19
CA LEU A 20 -5.78 -7.76 -3.73
C LEU A 20 -5.30 -9.14 -3.27
N GLU A 21 -3.98 -9.36 -3.18
CA GLU A 21 -3.42 -10.60 -2.63
C GLU A 21 -3.85 -10.79 -1.17
N TYR A 22 -3.89 -9.73 -0.37
CA TYR A 22 -4.41 -9.80 1.00
C TYR A 22 -5.89 -10.20 1.05
N LEU A 23 -6.71 -9.75 0.10
CA LEU A 23 -8.15 -10.02 0.08
C LEU A 23 -8.54 -11.37 -0.56
N VAL A 24 -7.85 -11.78 -1.63
CA VAL A 24 -8.25 -12.92 -2.50
C VAL A 24 -7.18 -14.01 -2.56
N GLY A 25 -6.01 -13.79 -1.95
CA GLY A 25 -4.87 -14.70 -2.00
C GLY A 25 -4.03 -14.55 -3.28
N SER A 26 -2.97 -15.35 -3.39
CA SER A 26 -1.93 -15.22 -4.43
C SER A 26 -2.43 -15.33 -5.87
N LYS A 27 -3.59 -15.97 -6.10
CA LYS A 27 -4.17 -16.17 -7.44
C LYS A 27 -4.77 -14.91 -8.04
N GLY A 28 -5.07 -13.88 -7.24
CA GLY A 28 -5.66 -12.62 -7.71
C GLY A 28 -4.68 -11.70 -8.45
N GLN A 29 -3.36 -11.88 -8.27
CA GLN A 29 -2.33 -10.96 -8.76
C GLN A 29 -2.34 -10.80 -10.29
N VAL A 30 -2.46 -11.92 -11.02
CA VAL A 30 -2.45 -11.90 -12.49
C VAL A 30 -3.69 -11.20 -13.04
N PHE A 31 -4.86 -11.43 -12.43
CA PHE A 31 -6.09 -10.75 -12.80
C PHE A 31 -5.99 -9.23 -12.60
N TYR A 32 -5.43 -8.79 -11.46
CA TYR A 32 -5.22 -7.37 -11.19
C TYR A 32 -4.35 -6.69 -12.25
N ARG A 33 -3.24 -7.32 -12.64
CA ARG A 33 -2.33 -6.78 -13.67
C ARG A 33 -3.03 -6.58 -15.01
N ILE A 34 -3.86 -7.53 -15.43
CA ILE A 34 -4.61 -7.44 -16.70
C ILE A 34 -5.60 -6.28 -16.64
N VAL A 35 -6.38 -6.17 -15.55
CA VAL A 35 -7.34 -5.08 -15.36
C VAL A 35 -6.63 -3.73 -15.31
N TYR A 36 -5.49 -3.64 -14.62
CA TYR A 36 -4.72 -2.40 -14.49
C TYR A 36 -4.23 -1.86 -15.84
N VAL A 37 -3.71 -2.74 -16.71
CA VAL A 37 -3.29 -2.37 -18.07
C VAL A 37 -4.48 -1.94 -18.94
N ALA A 38 -5.63 -2.62 -18.82
CA ALA A 38 -6.84 -2.25 -19.54
C ALA A 38 -7.35 -0.87 -19.13
N VAL A 39 -7.37 -0.58 -17.83
CA VAL A 39 -7.74 0.75 -17.31
C VAL A 39 -6.75 1.80 -17.81
N ALA A 40 -5.44 1.55 -17.74
CA ALA A 40 -4.43 2.49 -18.23
C ALA A 40 -4.60 2.85 -19.72
N ALA A 41 -5.08 1.91 -20.55
CA ALA A 41 -5.38 2.16 -21.95
C ALA A 41 -6.64 3.04 -22.16
N ILE A 42 -7.62 2.95 -21.26
CA ILE A 42 -8.90 3.67 -21.33
C ILE A 42 -8.82 5.04 -20.60
N SER A 43 -7.87 5.20 -19.67
CA SER A 43 -7.65 6.42 -18.88
C SER A 43 -7.63 7.74 -19.67
N PRO A 44 -7.07 7.83 -20.90
CA PRO A 44 -7.07 9.07 -21.67
C PRO A 44 -8.46 9.53 -22.14
N VAL A 45 -9.45 8.62 -22.15
CA VAL A 45 -10.79 8.86 -22.69
C VAL A 45 -11.78 9.30 -21.58
N VAL A 46 -11.40 9.12 -20.31
CA VAL A 46 -12.25 9.42 -19.15
C VAL A 46 -12.16 10.91 -18.78
N ALA A 47 -13.28 11.51 -18.37
CA ALA A 47 -13.32 12.89 -17.92
C ALA A 47 -12.42 13.12 -16.70
N LEU A 48 -11.50 14.08 -16.81
CA LEU A 48 -10.47 14.35 -15.79
C LEU A 48 -11.08 14.64 -14.41
N ASN A 49 -12.16 15.43 -14.34
CA ASN A 49 -12.84 15.73 -13.07
C ASN A 49 -13.41 14.48 -12.37
N LEU A 50 -13.90 13.52 -13.15
CA LEU A 50 -14.40 12.25 -12.60
C LEU A 50 -13.24 11.43 -12.04
N VAL A 51 -12.11 11.36 -12.76
CA VAL A 51 -10.91 10.66 -12.30
C VAL A 51 -10.40 11.24 -10.97
N TRP A 52 -10.30 12.57 -10.87
CA TRP A 52 -9.86 13.22 -9.63
C TRP A 52 -10.83 12.96 -8.48
N THR A 53 -12.13 13.14 -8.70
CA THR A 53 -13.15 12.94 -7.65
C THR A 53 -13.14 11.51 -7.12
N VAL A 54 -13.03 10.51 -8.02
CA VAL A 54 -12.95 9.09 -7.64
C VAL A 54 -11.64 8.81 -6.90
N ALA A 55 -10.51 9.32 -7.40
CA ALA A 55 -9.21 9.13 -6.76
C ALA A 55 -9.18 9.70 -5.35
N ASP A 56 -9.67 10.93 -5.15
CA ASP A 56 -9.68 11.59 -3.85
C ASP A 56 -10.60 10.86 -2.86
N THR A 57 -11.77 10.38 -3.32
CA THR A 57 -12.70 9.63 -2.48
C THR A 57 -12.11 8.29 -2.03
N LEU A 58 -11.48 7.55 -2.95
CA LEU A 58 -10.83 6.27 -2.63
C LEU A 58 -9.61 6.46 -1.72
N ASN A 59 -8.82 7.52 -1.94
CA ASN A 59 -7.69 7.86 -1.08
C ASN A 59 -8.15 8.26 0.32
N ALA A 60 -9.23 9.04 0.44
CA ALA A 60 -9.83 9.37 1.73
C ALA A 60 -10.31 8.10 2.46
N LEU A 61 -10.96 7.18 1.74
CA LEU A 61 -11.43 5.91 2.30
C LEU A 61 -10.27 5.03 2.80
N MET A 62 -9.12 5.03 2.10
CA MET A 62 -7.92 4.33 2.53
C MET A 62 -7.22 5.03 3.72
N ALA A 63 -7.19 6.36 3.72
CA ALA A 63 -6.51 7.16 4.72
C ALA A 63 -7.20 7.10 6.09
N ILE A 64 -8.54 7.14 6.13
CA ILE A 64 -9.32 7.12 7.38
C ILE A 64 -8.95 5.94 8.30
N PRO A 65 -9.05 4.67 7.89
CA PRO A 65 -8.73 3.54 8.77
C PRO A 65 -7.25 3.51 9.15
N ASN A 66 -6.35 3.88 8.22
CA ASN A 66 -4.92 3.92 8.50
C ASN A 66 -4.57 4.97 9.56
N LEU A 67 -5.11 6.19 9.44
CA LEU A 67 -4.89 7.27 10.41
C LEU A 67 -5.45 6.90 11.80
N ILE A 68 -6.63 6.29 11.86
CA ILE A 68 -7.20 5.81 13.13
C ILE A 68 -6.27 4.76 13.76
N ALA A 69 -5.80 3.78 12.99
CA ALA A 69 -4.90 2.74 13.47
C ALA A 69 -3.59 3.33 14.01
N VAL A 70 -2.97 4.26 13.27
CA VAL A 70 -1.72 4.93 13.70
C VAL A 70 -1.93 5.74 14.98
N LEU A 71 -3.06 6.45 15.13
CA LEU A 71 -3.35 7.19 16.35
C LEU A 71 -3.47 6.26 17.56
N LEU A 72 -4.14 5.12 17.41
CA LEU A 72 -4.25 4.11 18.47
C LEU A 72 -2.91 3.42 18.77
N LEU A 73 -2.11 3.15 17.74
CA LEU A 73 -0.79 2.51 17.88
C LEU A 73 0.32 3.49 18.28
N SER A 74 0.07 4.80 18.33
CA SER A 74 1.08 5.81 18.62
C SER A 74 1.86 5.53 19.92
N GLY A 75 1.18 5.06 20.97
CA GLY A 75 1.83 4.64 22.22
C GLY A 75 2.72 3.40 22.07
N VAL A 76 2.33 2.43 21.23
CA VAL A 76 3.15 1.26 20.93
C VAL A 76 4.37 1.67 20.12
N VAL A 77 4.19 2.49 19.08
CA VAL A 77 5.29 2.98 18.23
C VAL A 77 6.33 3.74 19.06
N VAL A 78 5.91 4.62 19.97
CA VAL A 78 6.85 5.35 20.85
C VAL A 78 7.63 4.39 21.75
N ARG A 79 6.97 3.38 22.33
CA ARG A 79 7.63 2.37 23.18
C ARG A 79 8.65 1.54 22.39
N GLU A 80 8.29 1.06 21.21
CA GLU A 80 9.20 0.30 20.34
C GLU A 80 10.35 1.18 19.83
N THR A 81 10.09 2.47 19.54
CA THR A 81 11.13 3.42 19.12
C THR A 81 12.13 3.68 20.26
N ASP A 82 11.65 3.85 21.49
CA ASP A 82 12.51 4.05 22.66
C ASP A 82 13.35 2.81 22.96
N LEU A 83 12.76 1.61 22.85
CA LEU A 83 13.51 0.34 22.95
C LEU A 83 14.60 0.26 21.88
N TYR A 84 14.28 0.57 20.63
CA TYR A 84 15.22 0.49 19.51
C TYR A 84 16.36 1.50 19.63
N LEU A 85 16.08 2.72 20.08
CA LEU A 85 17.08 3.79 20.22
C LEU A 85 18.00 3.58 21.43
N ASN A 86 17.49 3.01 22.53
CA ASN A 86 18.31 2.77 23.73
C ASN A 86 19.15 1.49 23.63
N ASP A 87 18.79 0.54 22.77
CA ASP A 87 19.47 -0.75 22.60
C ASP A 87 19.85 -1.02 21.11
N LEU A 88 20.47 -0.04 20.43
CA LEU A 88 20.90 -0.15 19.03
C LEU A 88 21.80 -1.37 18.72
N ASP A 89 22.59 -1.82 19.70
CA ASP A 89 23.53 -2.94 19.57
C ASP A 89 22.95 -4.30 20.00
N LYS A 90 21.69 -4.35 20.50
CA LYS A 90 21.06 -5.64 20.81
C LYS A 90 20.84 -6.42 19.53
N ARG A 91 21.44 -7.61 19.45
CA ARG A 91 21.08 -8.59 18.43
C ARG A 91 19.64 -9.01 18.67
N CYS A 92 18.83 -8.96 17.62
CA CYS A 92 17.46 -9.46 17.65
C CYS A 92 17.52 -10.98 17.92
N GLU A 93 17.26 -11.40 19.16
CA GLU A 93 17.15 -12.82 19.55
C GLU A 93 15.72 -13.35 19.38
N ASP A 94 14.78 -12.49 18.96
CA ASP A 94 13.41 -12.88 18.66
C ASP A 94 13.40 -13.88 17.50
N ALA A 95 12.73 -15.01 17.70
CA ALA A 95 12.55 -16.02 16.67
C ALA A 95 11.84 -15.39 15.48
N VAL A 96 12.50 -15.40 14.31
CA VAL A 96 11.91 -14.88 13.07
C VAL A 96 10.59 -15.63 12.83
N PRO A 97 9.44 -14.94 12.79
CA PRO A 97 8.17 -15.59 12.51
C PRO A 97 8.24 -16.17 11.09
N VAL A 98 8.38 -17.49 11.01
CA VAL A 98 8.35 -18.21 9.73
C VAL A 98 6.89 -18.23 9.31
N VAL A 99 6.55 -17.41 8.31
CA VAL A 99 5.23 -17.49 7.67
C VAL A 99 5.26 -18.76 6.82
N ASP A 100 4.80 -19.87 7.39
CA ASP A 100 4.53 -21.09 6.63
C ASP A 100 3.49 -20.75 5.56
N ARG A 101 3.94 -20.79 4.30
CA ARG A 101 3.13 -20.54 3.09
C ARG A 101 2.22 -21.71 2.77
#